data_AF-A0A8K0N018-F1
#
_entry.id   AF-A0A8K0N018-F1
#
_cell.length_a   1.000
_cell.length_b   1.000
_cell.length_c   1.000
_cell.angle_alpha   90.00
_cell.angle_beta   90.00
_cell.angle_gamma   90.00
#
_symmetry.space_group_name_H-M   'P 1'
#
loop_
_entity.id
_entity.type
_entity.pdbx_description
1 polymer ?
#
loop_
_entity_poly.entity_id
_entity_poly.type
_entity_poly.pdbx_seq_one_letter_code
_entity_poly.pdbx_strand_id
1 'polypeptide(L)'
;MDFSSLQSRVSFSSPSSSSYFPPHRTQLHPRMHYAAPTASLRPPSPSRGERCWLLAAGLLILPFLFYLFAVARRAHTSARFDAPRPKGFGLVIDAGPAGSRIHVFEFLNEGQIPIVGLDGKGSVSMKVRPGLREFAADPERAGDSLQELLEFAKRRIPRAEWKVTKINLIDTGGVGGLKLEVSSAIMKSCRRALTASRFMFRDEWASSITGQDKGIYAWVAANYVLGTLGANPQETMGIIQLGGGSAQVAFVPKEPPPMEFSRMLRLPGVTYNLYSKSIHHFGQDVAWESLIKLHSSRSSRSSSDSIEAVMSACIPKGYNETLNPKKSSDALKKAIFTLDSVGNFSACRSEASLLLQGQGTCSHPPCNILSRLSPELQGTPIAIHNFFYISELFGMAPRASLFDVEAAGRHYCEDHWVRLKEEHFGIDEMDLFKYCFSSAYIVALLHDGLGIPMDVKRIGFADPIVSAPFDWTLGAFILQTVVEPEPETEIATQIVGNDTITYIELFAILFMAILAALFLSNWRKPRFKTVYDLEKGRYIVTRVPR
;
A
#
# COMPACT_ATOMS: atom_id res chain seq x y z
N MET A 1 -13.33 3.87 -50.13
CA MET A 1 -13.48 2.46 -50.49
C MET A 1 -14.67 1.94 -49.73
N ASP A 2 -15.82 1.91 -50.39
CA ASP A 2 -17.08 1.32 -49.93
C ASP A 2 -17.25 -0.03 -50.64
N PHE A 3 -17.75 -1.04 -49.93
CA PHE A 3 -18.60 -2.08 -50.51
C PHE A 3 -19.54 -2.66 -49.42
N SER A 4 -20.79 -2.19 -49.46
CA SER A 4 -22.04 -2.97 -49.61
C SER A 4 -21.93 -4.52 -49.54
N SER A 5 -22.89 -5.31 -49.07
CA SER A 5 -24.30 -5.10 -48.72
C SER A 5 -24.91 -6.42 -48.20
N LEU A 6 -25.74 -6.31 -47.16
CA LEU A 6 -27.10 -6.86 -46.97
C LEU A 6 -27.48 -8.32 -47.36
N GLN A 7 -27.80 -9.10 -46.32
CA GLN A 7 -29.13 -9.66 -45.95
C GLN A 7 -30.04 -10.43 -46.94
N SER A 8 -30.59 -11.54 -46.38
CA SER A 8 -31.93 -12.14 -46.57
C SER A 8 -32.09 -13.07 -47.79
N ARG A 9 -32.95 -14.10 -47.86
CA ARG A 9 -33.81 -14.90 -46.96
C ARG A 9 -34.34 -16.07 -47.85
N VAL A 10 -34.70 -17.21 -47.23
CA VAL A 10 -35.83 -18.10 -47.61
C VAL A 10 -35.64 -19.20 -48.70
N SER A 11 -35.73 -20.46 -48.20
CA SER A 11 -36.29 -21.73 -48.73
C SER A 11 -36.11 -22.17 -50.19
N PHE A 12 -35.72 -23.43 -50.42
CA PHE A 12 -36.62 -24.54 -50.84
C PHE A 12 -35.84 -25.87 -51.07
N SER A 13 -36.52 -26.98 -50.74
CA SER A 13 -36.49 -28.33 -51.33
C SER A 13 -35.18 -29.11 -51.58
N SER A 14 -35.17 -30.30 -50.98
CA SER A 14 -34.73 -31.65 -51.43
C SER A 14 -33.89 -31.81 -52.72
N PRO A 15 -33.13 -32.91 -52.79
CA PRO A 15 -33.41 -33.86 -53.86
C PRO A 15 -33.50 -35.31 -53.40
N SER A 16 -34.62 -35.94 -53.72
CA SER A 16 -34.71 -37.37 -53.98
C SER A 16 -34.14 -37.67 -55.37
N SER A 17 -33.23 -38.63 -55.50
CA SER A 17 -33.04 -39.35 -56.77
C SER A 17 -33.83 -40.65 -56.73
N SER A 18 -34.82 -40.72 -57.62
CA SER A 18 -35.57 -41.93 -58.01
C SER A 18 -34.62 -43.03 -58.49
N SER A 19 -34.95 -44.32 -58.34
CA SER A 19 -35.66 -45.07 -59.39
C SER A 19 -35.97 -46.49 -58.85
N TYR A 20 -37.24 -46.93 -58.83
CA TYR A 20 -37.98 -47.67 -59.89
C TYR A 20 -37.89 -49.20 -59.59
N PHE A 21 -38.93 -50.01 -59.27
CA PHE A 21 -40.12 -50.47 -60.01
C PHE A 21 -41.12 -51.22 -59.08
N PRO A 22 -42.45 -51.00 -59.22
CA PRO A 22 -43.51 -51.95 -58.82
C PRO A 22 -43.79 -52.92 -60.01
N PRO A 23 -44.67 -53.97 -59.96
CA PRO A 23 -45.91 -53.99 -59.18
C PRO A 23 -46.52 -55.37 -58.75
N HIS A 24 -47.61 -55.29 -57.97
CA HIS A 24 -48.73 -56.26 -57.80
C HIS A 24 -48.42 -57.65 -57.22
N ARG A 25 -49.20 -58.25 -56.31
CA ARG A 25 -50.66 -58.23 -56.12
C ARG A 25 -51.02 -58.87 -54.75
N THR A 26 -52.00 -58.26 -54.05
CA THR A 26 -53.10 -58.89 -53.23
C THR A 26 -52.72 -59.74 -51.99
N GLN A 27 -53.24 -59.57 -50.77
CA GLN A 27 -54.53 -59.06 -50.27
C GLN A 27 -54.41 -58.51 -48.83
N LEU A 28 -55.10 -57.40 -48.55
CA LEU A 28 -55.66 -57.01 -47.24
C LEU A 28 -57.07 -57.63 -47.16
N HIS A 29 -57.69 -58.06 -46.06
CA HIS A 29 -57.78 -57.64 -44.64
C HIS A 29 -58.46 -58.81 -43.84
N PRO A 30 -58.70 -58.80 -42.50
CA PRO A 30 -58.79 -57.65 -41.59
C PRO A 30 -58.06 -57.78 -40.24
N ARG A 31 -58.03 -56.65 -39.53
CA ARG A 31 -57.56 -56.45 -38.15
C ARG A 31 -58.11 -57.49 -37.18
N MET A 32 -57.24 -58.03 -36.32
CA MET A 32 -57.59 -58.27 -34.92
C MET A 32 -56.65 -57.48 -34.02
N HIS A 33 -57.25 -56.69 -33.15
CA HIS A 33 -56.60 -56.02 -32.03
C HIS A 33 -56.10 -57.06 -31.03
N TYR A 34 -54.83 -56.97 -30.65
CA TYR A 34 -54.42 -57.30 -29.28
C TYR A 34 -53.62 -56.11 -28.75
N ALA A 35 -54.23 -55.42 -27.78
CA ALA A 35 -53.55 -54.41 -26.99
C ALA A 35 -52.45 -55.12 -26.18
N ALA A 36 -51.19 -54.78 -26.46
CA ALA A 36 -50.11 -55.10 -25.53
C ALA A 36 -50.28 -54.21 -24.28
N PRO A 37 -50.27 -54.77 -23.06
CA PRO A 37 -50.43 -53.96 -21.87
C PRO A 37 -49.22 -53.03 -21.74
N THR A 38 -49.49 -51.75 -21.51
CA THR A 38 -48.52 -50.78 -21.00
C THR A 38 -48.02 -51.29 -19.65
N ALA A 39 -46.90 -52.00 -19.66
CA ALA A 39 -46.17 -52.32 -18.46
C ALA A 39 -45.69 -51.00 -17.84
N SER A 40 -46.43 -50.52 -16.85
CA SER A 40 -45.97 -49.51 -15.90
C SER A 40 -44.64 -50.03 -15.33
N LEU A 41 -43.51 -49.49 -15.82
CA LEU A 41 -42.20 -49.65 -15.21
C LEU A 41 -42.24 -48.95 -13.84
N ARG A 42 -42.73 -49.67 -12.82
CA ARG A 42 -42.41 -49.30 -11.43
C ARG A 42 -40.91 -49.53 -11.28
N PRO A 43 -40.15 -48.54 -10.80
CA PRO A 43 -38.74 -48.76 -10.52
C PRO A 43 -38.61 -49.92 -9.52
N PRO A 44 -37.63 -50.83 -9.70
CA PRO A 44 -37.46 -51.97 -8.82
C PRO A 44 -37.29 -51.46 -7.39
N SER A 45 -38.09 -51.98 -6.46
CA SER A 45 -37.95 -51.64 -5.05
C SER A 45 -36.56 -52.10 -4.60
N PRO A 46 -35.75 -51.25 -3.95
CA PRO A 46 -34.38 -51.61 -3.58
C PRO A 46 -34.40 -52.85 -2.72
N SER A 47 -33.55 -53.81 -3.06
CA SER A 47 -33.37 -55.06 -2.35
C SER A 47 -33.02 -54.80 -0.89
N ARG A 48 -33.31 -55.75 0.01
CA ARG A 48 -33.04 -55.62 1.45
C ARG A 48 -31.56 -55.26 1.74
N GLY A 49 -30.65 -55.66 0.86
CA GLY A 49 -29.25 -55.26 0.87
C GLY A 49 -29.03 -53.79 0.51
N GLU A 50 -29.61 -53.29 -0.58
CA GLU A 50 -29.49 -51.89 -1.01
C GLU A 50 -30.09 -50.91 0.01
N ARG A 51 -31.18 -51.28 0.67
CA ARG A 51 -31.75 -50.48 1.78
C ARG A 51 -30.79 -50.41 2.97
N CYS A 52 -30.14 -51.52 3.32
CA CYS A 52 -29.14 -51.56 4.39
C CYS A 52 -27.91 -50.70 4.03
N TRP A 53 -27.52 -50.67 2.76
CA TRP A 53 -26.45 -49.83 2.23
C TRP A 53 -26.75 -48.34 2.30
N LEU A 54 -27.95 -47.91 1.90
CA LEU A 54 -28.36 -46.51 2.00
C LEU A 54 -28.44 -46.04 3.46
N LEU A 55 -28.90 -46.92 4.36
CA LEU A 55 -28.93 -46.63 5.80
C LEU A 55 -27.53 -46.56 6.40
N ALA A 56 -26.62 -47.46 6.03
CA ALA A 56 -25.23 -47.45 6.51
C ALA A 56 -24.44 -46.24 5.97
N ALA A 57 -24.61 -45.89 4.70
CA ALA A 57 -24.01 -44.70 4.11
C ALA A 57 -24.56 -43.41 4.76
N GLY A 58 -25.86 -43.34 5.00
CA GLY A 58 -26.49 -42.22 5.71
C GLY A 58 -25.96 -42.06 7.14
N LEU A 59 -25.75 -43.16 7.86
CA LEU A 59 -25.19 -43.18 9.22
C LEU A 59 -23.75 -42.67 9.32
N LEU A 60 -23.00 -42.61 8.21
CA LEU A 60 -21.62 -42.10 8.18
C LEU A 60 -21.52 -40.71 7.58
N ILE A 61 -22.32 -40.43 6.55
CA ILE A 61 -22.30 -39.15 5.85
C ILE A 61 -22.95 -38.04 6.69
N LEU A 62 -24.07 -38.33 7.39
CA LEU A 62 -24.77 -37.32 8.19
C LEU A 62 -23.92 -36.80 9.37
N PRO A 63 -23.25 -37.65 10.17
CA PRO A 63 -22.36 -37.16 11.23
C PRO A 63 -21.16 -36.40 10.68
N PHE A 64 -20.63 -36.80 9.52
CA PHE A 64 -19.51 -36.11 8.88
C PHE A 64 -19.90 -34.72 8.35
N LEU A 65 -21.04 -34.60 7.67
CA LEU A 65 -21.57 -33.30 7.23
C LEU A 65 -21.92 -32.41 8.42
N PHE A 66 -22.49 -32.97 9.50
CA PHE A 66 -22.75 -32.24 10.73
C PHE A 66 -21.46 -31.78 11.41
N TYR A 67 -20.41 -32.63 11.43
CA TYR A 67 -19.10 -32.27 11.95
C TYR A 67 -18.43 -31.17 11.11
N LEU A 68 -18.44 -31.28 9.78
CA LEU A 68 -17.95 -30.23 8.88
C LEU A 68 -18.72 -28.93 9.08
N PHE A 69 -20.04 -28.99 9.22
CA PHE A 69 -20.85 -27.81 9.51
C PHE A 69 -20.54 -27.22 10.89
N ALA A 70 -20.31 -28.06 11.91
CA ALA A 70 -19.94 -27.62 13.24
C ALA A 70 -18.54 -26.98 13.26
N VAL A 71 -17.57 -27.54 12.53
CA VAL A 71 -16.23 -26.98 12.33
C VAL A 71 -16.31 -25.66 11.55
N ALA A 72 -17.07 -25.61 10.46
CA ALA A 72 -17.28 -24.40 9.67
C ALA A 72 -17.98 -23.30 10.49
N ARG A 73 -18.98 -23.65 11.29
CA ARG A 73 -19.66 -22.71 12.20
C ARG A 73 -18.74 -22.25 13.32
N ARG A 74 -17.91 -23.13 13.88
CA ARG A 74 -16.91 -22.78 14.90
C ARG A 74 -15.79 -21.91 14.33
N ALA A 75 -15.42 -22.12 13.07
CA ALA A 75 -14.54 -21.23 12.33
C ALA A 75 -15.20 -19.85 12.12
N HIS A 76 -16.44 -19.81 11.63
CA HIS A 76 -17.18 -18.57 11.41
C HIS A 76 -17.53 -17.77 12.68
N THR A 77 -17.75 -18.45 13.82
CA THR A 77 -18.08 -17.81 15.11
C THR A 77 -16.86 -17.59 16.00
N SER A 78 -15.67 -17.99 15.54
CA SER A 78 -14.41 -17.70 16.22
C SER A 78 -14.11 -16.20 16.11
N ALA A 79 -13.81 -15.57 17.24
CA ALA A 79 -13.32 -14.19 17.33
C ALA A 79 -11.94 -13.94 16.64
N ARG A 80 -11.52 -14.86 15.75
CA ARG A 80 -10.39 -14.74 14.82
C ARG A 80 -10.81 -14.23 13.42
N PHE A 81 -12.11 -14.18 13.09
CA PHE A 81 -12.60 -13.60 11.83
C PHE A 81 -13.10 -12.15 11.94
N ASP A 82 -13.24 -11.62 13.16
CA ASP A 82 -13.50 -10.19 13.37
C ASP A 82 -12.16 -9.42 13.41
N ALA A 83 -11.93 -8.64 12.35
CA ALA A 83 -10.77 -7.80 12.05
C ALA A 83 -9.41 -8.54 11.96
N PRO A 84 -8.57 -8.25 10.95
CA PRO A 84 -7.23 -8.81 10.89
C PRO A 84 -6.45 -8.34 12.13
N ARG A 85 -6.10 -9.27 13.02
CA ARG A 85 -5.21 -8.95 14.15
C ARG A 85 -3.82 -8.65 13.60
N PRO A 86 -3.14 -7.60 14.07
CA PRO A 86 -1.76 -7.35 13.68
C PRO A 86 -0.91 -8.57 14.08
N LYS A 87 -0.09 -9.03 13.15
CA LYS A 87 0.92 -10.07 13.34
C LYS A 87 2.15 -9.54 14.06
N GLY A 88 2.38 -8.23 13.99
CA GLY A 88 3.40 -7.54 14.79
C GLY A 88 3.44 -6.04 14.52
N PHE A 89 4.42 -5.38 15.14
CA PHE A 89 4.61 -3.93 15.10
C PHE A 89 6.05 -3.56 14.76
N GLY A 90 6.24 -2.36 14.22
CA GLY A 90 7.53 -1.74 14.01
C GLY A 90 7.52 -0.24 14.29
N LEU A 91 8.65 0.29 14.75
CA LEU A 91 8.80 1.70 15.09
C LEU A 91 9.94 2.34 14.31
N VAL A 92 9.67 3.47 13.67
CA VAL A 92 10.68 4.30 13.00
C VAL A 92 10.60 5.72 13.54
N ILE A 93 11.71 6.24 14.03
CA ILE A 93 11.88 7.65 14.43
C ILE A 93 12.64 8.38 13.33
N ASP A 94 12.00 9.34 12.67
CA ASP A 94 12.65 10.35 11.82
C ASP A 94 13.18 11.48 12.69
N ALA A 95 14.50 11.62 12.79
CA ALA A 95 15.13 12.76 13.44
C ALA A 95 15.54 13.81 12.39
N GLY A 96 14.64 14.76 12.14
CA GLY A 96 14.85 15.86 11.20
C GLY A 96 15.38 17.14 11.86
N PRO A 97 15.80 18.14 11.07
CA PRO A 97 16.30 19.42 11.58
C PRO A 97 15.31 20.19 12.47
N ALA A 98 14.02 20.14 12.12
CA ALA A 98 12.98 20.90 12.81
C ALA A 98 12.35 20.16 14.02
N GLY A 99 12.67 18.87 14.21
CA GLY A 99 12.03 18.02 15.21
C GLY A 99 12.14 16.54 14.90
N SER A 100 11.79 15.70 15.86
CA SER A 100 11.76 14.24 15.71
C SER A 100 10.32 13.73 15.63
N ARG A 101 10.05 12.74 14.79
CA ARG A 101 8.73 12.13 14.63
C ARG A 101 8.82 10.61 14.72
N ILE A 102 7.96 9.98 15.51
CA ILE A 102 7.84 8.51 15.56
C ILE A 102 6.66 8.04 14.72
N HIS A 103 6.84 6.93 14.01
CA HIS A 103 5.83 6.23 13.23
C HIS A 103 5.64 4.82 13.78
N VAL A 104 4.40 4.38 13.95
CA VAL A 104 4.02 3.05 14.47
C VAL A 104 3.41 2.22 13.35
N PHE A 105 4.17 1.28 12.79
CA PHE A 105 3.66 0.40 11.73
C PHE A 105 3.09 -0.88 12.33
N GLU A 106 1.91 -1.29 11.85
CA GLU A 106 1.30 -2.59 12.15
C GLU A 106 1.36 -3.44 10.90
N PHE A 107 1.77 -4.71 10.99
CA PHE A 107 1.77 -5.60 9.83
C PHE A 107 0.88 -6.82 10.04
N LEU A 108 0.23 -7.26 8.95
CA LEU A 108 -0.85 -8.25 8.95
C LEU A 108 -0.39 -9.65 8.50
N ASN A 109 0.80 -9.78 7.90
CA ASN A 109 1.34 -11.05 7.44
C ASN A 109 2.86 -11.18 7.71
N GLU A 110 3.33 -12.42 7.73
CA GLU A 110 4.75 -12.79 7.79
C GLU A 110 5.33 -13.02 6.38
N GLY A 111 4.78 -12.35 5.36
CA GLY A 111 5.25 -12.48 3.98
C GLY A 111 6.61 -11.81 3.78
N GLN A 112 7.30 -12.15 2.67
CA GLN A 112 8.60 -11.54 2.31
C GLN A 112 8.55 -10.00 2.28
N ILE A 113 7.39 -9.43 1.93
CA ILE A 113 7.10 -8.00 2.06
C ILE A 113 5.89 -7.90 3.01
N PRO A 114 6.00 -7.19 4.14
CA PRO A 114 4.91 -7.10 5.11
C PRO A 114 3.73 -6.31 4.53
N ILE A 115 2.50 -6.72 4.81
CA ILE A 115 1.27 -5.96 4.55
C ILE A 115 1.05 -5.04 5.74
N VAL A 116 1.12 -3.73 5.55
CA VAL A 116 0.93 -2.74 6.61
C VAL A 116 -0.56 -2.44 6.76
N GLY A 117 -1.13 -2.78 7.91
CA GLY A 117 -2.51 -2.48 8.27
C GLY A 117 -2.62 -1.14 9.00
N LEU A 118 -3.78 -0.49 8.89
CA LEU A 118 -4.14 0.61 9.81
C LEU A 118 -5.41 0.25 10.54
N ASP A 119 -5.40 0.53 11.83
CA ASP A 119 -6.50 0.31 12.76
C ASP A 119 -7.64 1.34 12.61
N GLY A 120 -7.57 2.24 11.62
CA GLY A 120 -8.56 3.30 11.39
C GLY A 120 -8.73 4.27 12.56
N LYS A 121 -7.82 4.27 13.55
CA LYS A 121 -7.92 5.08 14.78
C LYS A 121 -6.78 6.08 14.89
N GLY A 122 -6.91 7.19 14.17
CA GLY A 122 -6.13 8.42 14.39
C GLY A 122 -4.62 8.30 14.11
N SER A 123 -3.90 9.41 14.23
CA SER A 123 -2.52 9.55 13.71
C SER A 123 -1.59 8.42 14.16
N VAL A 124 -1.02 7.70 13.19
CA VAL A 124 -0.01 6.66 13.29
C VAL A 124 1.36 7.21 13.71
N SER A 125 1.45 8.54 13.87
CA SER A 125 2.67 9.25 14.15
C SER A 125 2.48 10.38 15.16
N MET A 126 3.57 10.73 15.85
CA MET A 126 3.65 11.87 16.75
C MET A 126 4.97 12.60 16.51
N LYS A 127 4.96 13.93 16.55
CA LYS A 127 6.14 14.78 16.39
C LYS A 127 6.42 15.60 17.65
N VAL A 128 7.69 15.74 17.98
CA VAL A 128 8.22 16.64 19.02
C VAL A 128 9.14 17.69 18.41
N ARG A 129 9.24 18.84 19.07
CA ARG A 129 10.17 19.94 18.74
C ARG A 129 10.91 20.33 20.04
N PRO A 130 12.15 20.83 20.00
CA PRO A 130 12.98 21.11 18.81
C PRO A 130 13.65 19.85 18.22
N GLY A 131 14.38 20.03 17.11
CA GLY A 131 15.21 18.97 16.52
C GLY A 131 16.50 18.70 17.31
N LEU A 132 17.17 17.58 17.01
CA LEU A 132 18.32 17.10 17.78
C LEU A 132 19.50 18.09 17.82
N ARG A 133 19.68 18.92 16.78
CA ARG A 133 20.76 19.92 16.72
C ARG A 133 20.70 20.94 17.86
N GLU A 134 19.51 21.28 18.34
CA GLU A 134 19.34 22.27 19.42
C GLU A 134 19.92 21.78 20.75
N PHE A 135 20.24 20.49 20.87
CA PHE A 135 20.94 19.91 22.01
C PHE A 135 22.47 19.95 21.88
N ALA A 136 23.03 20.66 20.90
CA ALA A 136 24.48 20.74 20.71
C ALA A 136 25.23 21.31 21.94
N ALA A 137 24.58 22.18 22.72
CA ALA A 137 25.15 22.73 23.95
C ALA A 137 25.11 21.75 25.13
N ASP A 138 24.18 20.78 25.11
CA ASP A 138 24.03 19.74 26.13
C ASP A 138 23.61 18.40 25.48
N PRO A 139 24.55 17.70 24.81
CA PRO A 139 24.26 16.49 24.05
C PRO A 139 23.65 15.36 24.88
N GLU A 140 23.95 15.32 26.18
CA GLU A 140 23.50 14.27 27.08
C GLU A 140 21.97 14.28 27.26
N ARG A 141 21.32 15.43 27.09
CA ARG A 141 19.85 15.58 27.19
C ARG A 141 19.09 15.28 25.90
N ALA A 142 19.77 15.02 24.78
CA ALA A 142 19.10 14.77 23.51
C ALA A 142 18.17 13.55 23.57
N GLY A 143 18.56 12.48 24.26
CA GLY A 143 17.73 11.28 24.45
C GLY A 143 16.44 11.55 25.21
N ASP A 144 16.43 12.49 26.17
CA ASP A 144 15.23 12.84 26.94
C ASP A 144 14.12 13.41 26.05
N SER A 145 14.50 14.09 24.96
CA SER A 145 13.55 14.63 23.97
C SER A 145 12.73 13.55 23.28
N LEU A 146 13.21 12.30 23.26
CA LEU A 146 12.51 11.17 22.64
C LEU A 146 11.48 10.54 23.57
N GLN A 147 11.46 10.89 24.86
CA GLN A 147 10.63 10.19 25.85
C GLN A 147 9.13 10.29 25.53
N GLU A 148 8.66 11.45 25.07
CA GLU A 148 7.26 11.63 24.69
C GLU A 148 6.87 10.73 23.50
N LEU A 149 7.77 10.59 22.52
CA LEU A 149 7.61 9.70 21.37
C LEU A 149 7.53 8.22 21.81
N LEU A 150 8.40 7.81 22.73
CA LEU A 150 8.42 6.45 23.25
C LEU A 150 7.16 6.12 24.05
N GLU A 151 6.66 7.05 24.86
CA GLU A 151 5.41 6.87 25.59
C GLU A 151 4.19 6.86 24.67
N PHE A 152 4.21 7.62 23.58
CA PHE A 152 3.20 7.52 22.53
C PHE A 152 3.16 6.12 21.91
N ALA A 153 4.30 5.55 21.53
CA ALA A 153 4.38 4.19 20.99
C ALA A 153 3.89 3.14 21.99
N LYS A 154 4.27 3.25 23.27
CA LYS A 154 3.82 2.32 24.34
C LYS A 154 2.31 2.34 24.58
N ARG A 155 1.64 3.48 24.35
CA ARG A 155 0.18 3.58 24.43
C ARG A 155 -0.54 2.88 23.28
N ARG A 156 0.12 2.74 22.13
CA ARG A 156 -0.44 2.10 20.92
C ARG A 156 -0.16 0.60 20.87
N ILE A 157 1.04 0.20 21.25
CA ILE A 157 1.49 -1.19 21.13
C ILE A 157 1.14 -1.95 22.42
N PRO A 158 0.49 -3.13 22.35
CA PRO A 158 0.24 -3.97 23.52
C PRO A 158 1.54 -4.32 24.26
N ARG A 159 1.50 -4.29 25.60
CA ARG A 159 2.68 -4.52 26.44
C ARG A 159 3.41 -5.85 26.18
N ALA A 160 2.69 -6.88 25.73
CA ALA A 160 3.27 -8.17 25.37
C ALA A 160 4.21 -8.08 24.16
N GLU A 161 3.95 -7.15 23.24
CA GLU A 161 4.65 -7.00 21.97
C GLU A 161 5.90 -6.11 22.07
N TRP A 162 6.09 -5.38 23.18
CA TRP A 162 7.17 -4.40 23.31
C TRP A 162 8.54 -5.01 23.05
N LYS A 163 8.84 -6.17 23.67
CA LYS A 163 10.17 -6.79 23.57
C LYS A 163 10.54 -7.31 22.19
N VAL A 164 9.56 -7.56 21.32
CA VAL A 164 9.76 -8.07 19.95
C VAL A 164 9.61 -6.97 18.90
N THR A 165 9.00 -5.83 19.27
CA THR A 165 8.83 -4.68 18.37
C THR A 165 10.17 -3.97 18.17
N LYS A 166 10.65 -3.95 16.92
CA LYS A 166 11.89 -3.25 16.53
C LYS A 166 11.68 -1.74 16.59
N ILE A 167 12.63 -1.00 17.14
CA ILE A 167 12.66 0.47 17.09
C ILE A 167 13.94 0.98 16.45
N ASN A 168 13.78 1.83 15.44
CA ASN A 168 14.88 2.41 14.69
C ASN A 168 14.83 3.93 14.77
N LEU A 169 15.99 4.56 14.83
CA LEU A 169 16.13 6.02 14.76
C LEU A 169 17.00 6.35 13.57
N ILE A 170 16.42 7.12 12.66
CA ILE A 170 17.06 7.51 11.42
C ILE A 170 17.19 9.03 11.43
N ASP A 171 18.42 9.51 11.56
CA ASP A 171 18.76 10.92 11.45
C ASP A 171 18.84 11.34 9.98
N THR A 172 17.97 12.28 9.60
CA THR A 172 17.86 12.80 8.22
C THR A 172 18.50 14.19 8.06
N GLY A 173 19.38 14.55 9.00
CA GLY A 173 20.01 15.87 9.08
C GLY A 173 19.67 16.63 10.37
N GLY A 174 18.99 15.99 11.32
CA GLY A 174 18.76 16.47 12.67
C GLY A 174 20.03 16.75 13.46
N VAL A 175 21.15 16.06 13.19
CA VAL A 175 22.48 16.40 13.75
C VAL A 175 23.49 16.92 12.71
N GLY A 176 23.05 17.19 11.48
CA GLY A 176 23.93 17.66 10.40
C GLY A 176 24.65 18.97 10.76
N GLY A 177 25.73 19.32 10.07
CA GLY A 177 26.43 20.62 10.27
C GLY A 177 27.08 20.82 11.66
N LEU A 178 26.90 19.91 12.61
CA LEU A 178 27.62 19.88 13.87
C LEU A 178 28.99 19.20 13.69
N LYS A 179 29.89 19.45 14.64
CA LYS A 179 31.17 18.71 14.72
C LYS A 179 30.89 17.24 15.05
N LEU A 180 31.72 16.35 14.51
CA LEU A 180 31.55 14.90 14.65
C LEU A 180 31.45 14.46 16.10
N GLU A 181 32.22 15.07 17.01
CA GLU A 181 32.18 14.75 18.44
C GLU A 181 30.82 15.06 19.06
N VAL A 182 30.21 16.20 18.69
CA VAL A 182 28.91 16.64 19.20
C VAL A 182 27.80 15.76 18.63
N SER A 183 27.79 15.51 17.32
CA SER A 183 26.81 14.62 16.69
C SER A 183 26.87 13.21 17.26
N SER A 184 28.09 12.70 17.51
CA SER A 184 28.30 11.38 18.12
C SER A 184 27.76 11.34 19.56
N ALA A 185 28.01 12.37 20.37
CA ALA A 185 27.50 12.48 21.72
C ALA A 185 25.96 12.53 21.76
N ILE A 186 25.33 13.31 20.87
CA ILE A 186 23.87 13.37 20.72
C ILE A 186 23.32 11.99 20.37
N MET A 187 23.86 11.34 19.33
CA MET A 187 23.39 10.03 18.90
C MET A 187 23.62 8.97 19.98
N LYS A 188 24.70 9.06 20.76
CA LYS A 188 24.93 8.20 21.92
C LYS A 188 23.87 8.40 23.00
N SER A 189 23.45 9.64 23.28
CA SER A 189 22.35 9.91 24.19
C SER A 189 21.04 9.28 23.71
N CYS A 190 20.71 9.45 22.42
CA CYS A 190 19.55 8.82 21.81
C CYS A 190 19.59 7.28 21.93
N ARG A 191 20.73 6.63 21.65
CA ARG A 191 20.89 5.18 21.81
C ARG A 191 20.54 4.71 23.21
N ARG A 192 21.04 5.39 24.26
CA ARG A 192 20.71 5.03 25.65
C ARG A 192 19.21 5.12 25.93
N ALA A 193 18.54 6.16 25.43
CA ALA A 193 17.09 6.29 25.59
C ALA A 193 16.33 5.16 24.89
N LEU A 194 16.76 4.76 23.68
CA LEU A 194 16.17 3.64 22.94
C LEU A 194 16.41 2.29 23.62
N THR A 195 17.62 2.03 24.12
CA THR A 195 17.93 0.84 24.92
C THR A 195 17.05 0.74 26.17
N ALA A 196 16.77 1.87 26.82
CA ALA A 196 15.93 1.92 28.02
C ALA A 196 14.41 1.81 27.72
N SER A 197 13.99 1.89 26.45
CA SER A 197 12.58 2.01 26.06
C SER A 197 11.73 0.76 26.28
N ARG A 198 12.36 -0.41 26.46
CA ARG A 198 11.78 -1.77 26.43
C ARG A 198 11.41 -2.33 25.06
N PHE A 199 11.54 -1.52 24.01
CA PHE A 199 11.46 -2.01 22.63
C PHE A 199 12.75 -2.72 22.23
N MET A 200 12.69 -3.60 21.23
CA MET A 200 13.89 -4.25 20.70
C MET A 200 14.74 -3.21 19.97
N PHE A 201 15.98 -3.02 20.42
CA PHE A 201 16.90 -2.02 19.87
C PHE A 201 18.32 -2.60 19.75
N ARG A 202 19.03 -2.21 18.69
CA ARG A 202 20.47 -2.44 18.50
C ARG A 202 21.14 -1.11 18.13
N ASP A 203 22.39 -0.91 18.53
CA ASP A 203 23.08 0.36 18.37
C ASP A 203 23.17 0.82 16.90
N GLU A 204 23.29 -0.12 15.98
CA GLU A 204 23.32 0.09 14.52
C GLU A 204 21.99 0.58 13.94
N TRP A 205 20.88 0.42 14.67
CA TRP A 205 19.55 0.88 14.26
C TRP A 205 19.30 2.36 14.58
N ALA A 206 20.23 3.00 15.29
CA ALA A 206 20.32 4.46 15.37
C ALA A 206 21.42 4.93 14.42
N SER A 207 21.06 5.45 13.25
CA SER A 207 22.01 5.84 12.21
C SER A 207 21.62 7.14 11.52
N SER A 208 22.60 7.79 10.90
CA SER A 208 22.37 8.94 10.02
C SER A 208 22.40 8.46 8.58
N ILE A 209 21.43 8.90 7.77
CA ILE A 209 21.33 8.50 6.37
C ILE A 209 21.62 9.67 5.43
N THR A 210 22.06 9.35 4.21
CA THR A 210 22.22 10.37 3.18
C THR A 210 20.86 10.73 2.58
N GLY A 211 20.78 11.89 1.92
CA GLY A 211 19.58 12.24 1.15
C GLY A 211 19.28 11.24 0.03
N GLN A 212 20.29 10.55 -0.50
CA GLN A 212 20.08 9.53 -1.52
C GLN A 212 19.42 8.27 -0.94
N ASP A 213 19.83 7.86 0.27
CA ASP A 213 19.19 6.74 0.98
C ASP A 213 17.73 7.05 1.29
N LYS A 214 17.45 8.29 1.71
CA LYS A 214 16.08 8.78 1.91
C LYS A 214 15.25 8.68 0.63
N GLY A 215 15.83 9.04 -0.52
CA GLY A 215 15.21 8.87 -1.83
C GLY A 215 14.88 7.42 -2.16
N ILE A 216 15.77 6.48 -1.84
CA ILE A 216 15.54 5.04 -2.02
C ILE A 216 14.38 4.58 -1.13
N TYR A 217 14.37 4.96 0.16
CA TYR A 217 13.27 4.61 1.05
C TYR A 217 11.93 5.16 0.56
N ALA A 218 11.90 6.40 0.07
CA ALA A 218 10.69 6.96 -0.54
C ALA A 218 10.24 6.20 -1.80
N TRP A 219 11.20 5.74 -2.62
CA TRP A 219 10.92 4.94 -3.81
C TRP A 219 10.33 3.58 -3.43
N VAL A 220 10.85 2.94 -2.38
CA VAL A 220 10.32 1.69 -1.85
C VAL A 220 8.91 1.89 -1.32
N ALA A 221 8.66 2.94 -0.54
CA ALA A 221 7.33 3.26 -0.03
C ALA A 221 6.33 3.45 -1.19
N ALA A 222 6.72 4.19 -2.24
CA ALA A 222 5.85 4.46 -3.38
C ALA A 222 5.49 3.17 -4.12
N ASN A 223 6.49 2.37 -4.47
CA ASN A 223 6.27 1.14 -5.23
C ASN A 223 5.61 0.05 -4.39
N TYR A 224 5.78 0.08 -3.08
CA TYR A 224 5.04 -0.77 -2.16
C TYR A 224 3.54 -0.45 -2.19
N VAL A 225 3.18 0.83 -2.02
CA VAL A 225 1.77 1.28 -2.05
C VAL A 225 1.14 1.02 -3.42
N LEU A 226 1.90 1.07 -4.51
CA LEU A 226 1.43 0.76 -5.87
C LEU A 226 1.34 -0.74 -6.17
N GLY A 227 1.89 -1.60 -5.31
CA GLY A 227 2.01 -3.03 -5.61
C GLY A 227 3.02 -3.36 -6.73
N THR A 228 3.90 -2.43 -7.10
CA THR A 228 4.96 -2.61 -8.11
C THR A 228 6.31 -3.01 -7.50
N LEU A 229 6.45 -2.96 -6.18
CA LEU A 229 7.65 -3.44 -5.48
C LEU A 229 7.75 -4.96 -5.60
N GLY A 230 8.93 -5.46 -5.99
CA GLY A 230 9.12 -6.88 -6.30
C GLY A 230 8.81 -7.24 -7.76
N ALA A 231 8.16 -6.35 -8.52
CA ALA A 231 7.85 -6.55 -9.93
C ALA A 231 9.00 -6.12 -10.85
N ASN A 232 8.76 -6.15 -12.16
CA ASN A 232 9.73 -5.74 -13.18
C ASN A 232 10.22 -4.30 -12.93
N PRO A 233 11.55 -4.04 -12.89
CA PRO A 233 12.10 -2.70 -12.72
C PRO A 233 11.51 -1.62 -13.64
N GLN A 234 11.11 -1.97 -14.86
CA GLN A 234 10.54 -1.02 -15.82
C GLN A 234 9.07 -0.67 -15.56
N GLU A 235 8.38 -1.41 -14.70
CA GLU A 235 7.00 -1.14 -14.29
C GLU A 235 6.92 -0.27 -13.04
N THR A 236 8.08 0.00 -12.41
CA THR A 236 8.16 0.80 -11.19
C THR A 236 7.98 2.28 -11.49
N MET A 237 7.44 2.99 -10.49
CA MET A 237 7.27 4.43 -10.55
C MET A 237 8.46 5.12 -9.88
N GLY A 238 8.96 6.19 -10.50
CA GLY A 238 9.88 7.11 -9.86
C GLY A 238 9.22 7.90 -8.73
N ILE A 239 10.03 8.55 -7.90
CA ILE A 239 9.57 9.38 -6.78
C ILE A 239 10.29 10.72 -6.79
N ILE A 240 9.54 11.79 -6.53
CA ILE A 240 10.06 13.06 -6.05
C ILE A 240 9.53 13.25 -4.63
N GLN A 241 10.41 13.14 -3.65
CA GLN A 241 10.07 13.41 -2.26
C GLN A 241 10.53 14.81 -1.88
N LEU A 242 9.63 15.63 -1.35
CA LEU A 242 9.94 16.98 -0.93
C LEU A 242 10.03 17.04 0.61
N GLY A 243 11.24 17.09 1.15
CA GLY A 243 11.47 17.27 2.58
C GLY A 243 11.46 18.75 3.00
N GLY A 244 11.74 19.02 4.27
CA GLY A 244 11.91 20.39 4.77
C GLY A 244 13.19 21.07 4.23
N GLY A 245 14.32 20.36 4.18
CA GLY A 245 15.62 20.93 3.79
C GLY A 245 16.09 20.62 2.36
N SER A 246 15.55 19.58 1.73
CA SER A 246 15.97 19.09 0.42
C SER A 246 14.84 18.34 -0.28
N ALA A 247 14.96 18.21 -1.60
CA ALA A 247 14.14 17.31 -2.40
C ALA A 247 14.98 16.06 -2.77
N GLN A 248 14.35 14.89 -2.78
CA GLN A 248 14.95 13.64 -3.22
C GLN A 248 14.27 13.16 -4.49
N VAL A 249 15.06 12.68 -5.44
CA VAL A 249 14.57 12.09 -6.68
C VAL A 249 15.16 10.71 -6.82
N ALA A 250 14.31 9.70 -7.00
CA ALA A 250 14.76 8.34 -7.20
C ALA A 250 13.88 7.58 -8.19
N PHE A 251 14.48 6.80 -9.09
CA PHE A 251 13.77 6.00 -10.10
C PHE A 251 14.69 4.94 -10.70
N VAL A 252 14.12 3.97 -11.41
CA VAL A 252 14.88 3.03 -12.26
C VAL A 252 15.11 3.70 -13.62
N PRO A 253 16.35 4.09 -13.97
CA PRO A 253 16.62 4.71 -15.26
C PRO A 253 16.64 3.67 -16.39
N LYS A 254 16.35 4.10 -17.62
CA LYS A 254 16.44 3.26 -18.83
C LYS A 254 17.88 2.93 -19.20
N GLU A 255 18.78 3.87 -18.95
CA GLU A 255 20.22 3.75 -19.17
C GLU A 255 20.96 3.77 -17.84
N PRO A 256 22.15 3.14 -17.74
CA PRO A 256 22.93 3.16 -16.51
C PRO A 256 23.24 4.59 -16.04
N PRO A 257 22.89 4.96 -14.79
CA PRO A 257 23.15 6.29 -14.30
C PRO A 257 24.65 6.47 -13.98
N PRO A 258 25.15 7.72 -13.89
CA PRO A 258 26.48 7.98 -13.36
C PRO A 258 26.68 7.30 -12.00
N MET A 259 27.88 6.75 -11.77
CA MET A 259 28.19 5.97 -10.56
C MET A 259 27.87 6.73 -9.25
N GLU A 260 28.02 8.05 -9.25
CA GLU A 260 27.69 8.93 -8.12
C GLU A 260 26.23 8.79 -7.65
N PHE A 261 25.30 8.68 -8.59
CA PHE A 261 23.85 8.60 -8.35
C PHE A 261 23.30 7.17 -8.44
N SER A 262 24.15 6.20 -8.81
CA SER A 262 23.78 4.79 -8.95
C SER A 262 23.69 4.11 -7.57
N ARG A 263 22.56 3.45 -7.29
CA ARG A 263 22.33 2.72 -6.03
C ARG A 263 21.64 1.40 -6.31
N MET A 264 22.25 0.31 -5.84
CA MET A 264 21.70 -1.03 -6.01
C MET A 264 20.83 -1.42 -4.81
N LEU A 265 19.57 -1.75 -5.06
CA LEU A 265 18.65 -2.31 -4.08
C LEU A 265 18.36 -3.77 -4.42
N ARG A 266 18.62 -4.68 -3.48
CA ARG A 266 18.32 -6.11 -3.64
C ARG A 266 17.12 -6.48 -2.78
N LEU A 267 16.08 -6.97 -3.42
CA LEU A 267 14.92 -7.59 -2.76
C LEU A 267 14.88 -9.08 -3.12
N PRO A 268 14.13 -9.91 -2.39
CA PRO A 268 13.91 -11.30 -2.79
C PRO A 268 13.42 -11.39 -4.24
N GLY A 269 14.17 -12.11 -5.08
CA GLY A 269 13.81 -12.35 -6.49
C GLY A 269 14.10 -11.21 -7.48
N VAL A 270 14.50 -10.00 -7.03
CA VAL A 270 14.74 -8.86 -7.95
C VAL A 270 15.84 -7.93 -7.45
N THR A 271 16.62 -7.38 -8.38
CA THR A 271 17.59 -6.31 -8.09
C THR A 271 17.24 -5.08 -8.90
N TYR A 272 17.10 -3.94 -8.21
CA TYR A 272 16.89 -2.64 -8.83
C TYR A 272 18.21 -1.88 -8.87
N ASN A 273 18.54 -1.32 -10.03
CA ASN A 273 19.58 -0.32 -10.16
C ASN A 273 18.92 1.06 -10.23
N LEU A 274 18.95 1.78 -9.13
CA LEU A 274 18.24 3.05 -8.96
C LEU A 274 19.17 4.22 -9.24
N TYR A 275 18.66 5.22 -9.93
CA TYR A 275 19.16 6.58 -9.81
C TYR A 275 18.62 7.15 -8.49
N SER A 276 19.46 7.77 -7.68
CA SER A 276 19.04 8.54 -6.50
C SER A 276 19.88 9.80 -6.34
N LYS A 277 19.19 10.94 -6.22
CA LYS A 277 19.80 12.26 -6.05
C LYS A 277 19.07 13.08 -5.00
N SER A 278 19.85 13.75 -4.16
CA SER A 278 19.36 14.74 -3.20
C SER A 278 19.70 16.14 -3.69
N ILE A 279 18.69 16.99 -3.79
CA ILE A 279 18.81 18.39 -4.21
C ILE A 279 18.63 19.26 -2.95
N HIS A 280 19.76 19.73 -2.42
CA HIS A 280 19.79 20.58 -1.24
C HIS A 280 19.12 21.93 -1.51
N HIS A 281 18.51 22.54 -0.49
CA HIS A 281 17.83 23.85 -0.54
C HIS A 281 16.53 23.90 -1.34
N PHE A 282 16.16 22.83 -2.04
CA PHE A 282 14.85 22.68 -2.68
C PHE A 282 13.80 22.08 -1.74
N GLY A 283 14.09 21.96 -0.44
CA GLY A 283 13.11 21.57 0.55
C GLY A 283 12.11 22.69 0.85
N GLN A 284 10.89 22.32 1.19
CA GLN A 284 9.78 23.27 1.34
C GLN A 284 9.98 24.26 2.49
N ASP A 285 10.51 23.83 3.64
CA ASP A 285 10.78 24.72 4.77
C ASP A 285 11.92 25.69 4.45
N VAL A 286 12.99 25.23 3.81
CA VAL A 286 14.11 26.10 3.39
C VAL A 286 13.68 27.10 2.32
N ALA A 287 12.85 26.68 1.37
CA ALA A 287 12.28 27.56 0.37
C ALA A 287 11.37 28.62 1.01
N TRP A 288 10.52 28.20 1.97
CA TRP A 288 9.67 29.09 2.76
C TRP A 288 10.49 30.12 3.53
N GLU A 289 11.50 29.69 4.28
CA GLU A 289 12.38 30.59 5.03
C GLU A 289 13.12 31.57 4.11
N SER A 290 13.56 31.11 2.93
CA SER A 290 14.24 31.94 1.95
C SER A 290 13.31 33.03 1.41
N LEU A 291 12.04 32.70 1.19
CA LEU A 291 11.00 33.67 0.80
C LEU A 291 10.78 34.72 1.89
N ILE A 292 10.58 34.29 3.14
CA ILE A 292 10.34 35.21 4.26
C ILE A 292 11.56 36.12 4.51
N LYS A 293 12.79 35.59 4.39
CA LYS A 293 14.01 36.40 4.47
C LYS A 293 14.10 37.42 3.34
N LEU A 294 13.70 37.05 2.11
CA LEU A 294 13.64 37.96 0.97
C LEU A 294 12.65 39.11 1.24
N HIS A 295 11.44 38.81 1.71
CA HIS A 295 10.44 39.81 2.09
C HIS A 295 10.94 40.74 3.21
N SER A 296 11.56 40.19 4.25
CA SER A 296 12.14 40.95 5.36
C SER A 296 13.25 41.91 4.89
N SER A 297 14.11 41.45 3.97
CA SER A 297 15.19 42.28 3.42
C SER A 297 14.68 43.45 2.56
N ARG A 298 13.52 43.29 1.91
CA ARG A 298 12.85 44.36 1.14
C ARG A 298 12.25 45.39 2.08
N SER A 299 11.62 44.95 3.18
CA SER A 299 11.07 45.84 4.23
C SER A 299 12.14 46.75 4.82
N SER A 300 13.34 46.23 5.10
CA SER A 300 14.45 47.02 5.63
C SER A 300 15.06 48.04 4.64
N ARG A 301 14.78 47.92 3.33
CA ARG A 301 15.32 48.81 2.28
C ARG A 301 14.35 49.94 1.91
N SER A 302 13.06 49.83 2.22
CA SER A 302 12.04 50.85 1.91
C SER A 302 11.91 51.90 3.02
N SER A 303 13.04 52.39 3.54
CA SER A 303 13.10 53.45 4.56
C SER A 303 12.97 54.84 3.93
N SER A 304 11.79 55.13 3.37
CA SER A 304 11.35 56.49 3.05
C SER A 304 9.91 56.70 3.54
N ASP A 305 9.77 57.22 4.77
CA ASP A 305 8.62 57.89 5.42
C ASP A 305 7.17 57.41 5.22
N SER A 306 6.96 56.26 4.59
CA SER A 306 5.69 55.54 4.54
C SER A 306 5.97 54.08 4.89
N ILE A 307 5.32 53.57 5.93
CA ILE A 307 5.37 52.16 6.28
C ILE A 307 4.51 51.43 5.22
N GLU A 308 5.03 51.26 4.00
CA GLU A 308 4.45 50.29 3.08
C GLU A 308 4.72 48.91 3.66
N ALA A 309 3.68 48.31 4.24
CA ALA A 309 3.76 46.93 4.72
C ALA A 309 4.12 46.03 3.53
N VAL A 310 5.16 45.21 3.69
CA VAL A 310 5.54 44.28 2.63
C VAL A 310 4.46 43.21 2.53
N MET A 311 3.78 43.18 1.38
CA MET A 311 2.71 42.23 1.11
C MET A 311 3.28 40.84 0.85
N SER A 312 2.74 39.83 1.52
CA SER A 312 3.01 38.43 1.24
C SER A 312 1.85 37.81 0.47
N ALA A 313 2.11 37.42 -0.78
CA ALA A 313 1.17 36.67 -1.61
C ALA A 313 1.02 35.21 -1.17
N CYS A 314 2.03 34.67 -0.47
CA CYS A 314 2.12 33.26 -0.10
C CYS A 314 1.53 32.91 1.28
N ILE A 315 1.07 33.92 2.02
CA ILE A 315 0.33 33.75 3.27
C ILE A 315 -1.16 33.93 2.97
N PRO A 316 -2.05 33.05 3.47
CA PRO A 316 -3.49 33.18 3.25
C PRO A 316 -4.05 34.53 3.66
N LYS A 317 -5.06 34.99 2.93
CA LYS A 317 -5.67 36.30 3.14
C LYS A 317 -6.17 36.49 4.58
N GLY A 318 -5.80 37.60 5.21
CA GLY A 318 -6.28 37.93 6.56
C GLY A 318 -5.65 37.12 7.69
N TYR A 319 -4.54 36.44 7.42
CA TYR A 319 -3.68 35.89 8.46
C TYR A 319 -3.05 37.05 9.25
N ASN A 320 -3.56 37.27 10.46
CA ASN A 320 -2.97 38.17 11.45
C ASN A 320 -2.92 37.40 12.77
N GLU A 321 -1.75 36.85 13.12
CA GLU A 321 -1.59 36.23 14.44
C GLU A 321 -1.70 37.34 15.49
N THR A 322 -2.66 37.23 16.41
CA THR A 322 -2.91 38.21 17.48
C THR A 322 -1.95 38.07 18.66
N LEU A 323 -0.81 37.40 18.48
CA LEU A 323 0.13 37.11 19.55
C LEU A 323 1.31 38.09 19.51
N ASN A 324 1.17 39.19 20.26
CA ASN A 324 2.21 40.13 20.70
C ASN A 324 3.64 39.85 20.15
N PRO A 325 4.10 40.55 19.08
CA PRO A 325 5.41 40.32 18.45
C PRO A 325 6.61 40.49 19.41
N LYS A 326 6.37 41.10 20.58
CA LYS A 326 7.35 41.35 21.64
C LYS A 326 7.70 40.11 22.50
N LYS A 327 7.00 38.97 22.37
CA LYS A 327 7.26 37.76 23.18
C LYS A 327 7.91 36.59 22.43
N SER A 328 8.05 36.64 21.11
CA SER A 328 8.73 35.59 20.35
C SER A 328 10.24 35.81 20.35
N SER A 329 11.04 34.80 20.71
CA SER A 329 12.49 34.81 20.46
C SER A 329 12.85 34.43 19.02
N ASP A 330 11.89 33.90 18.26
CA ASP A 330 12.07 33.41 16.90
C ASP A 330 12.02 34.55 15.88
N ALA A 331 13.15 34.78 15.20
CA ALA A 331 13.30 35.82 14.18
C ALA A 331 12.39 35.58 12.96
N LEU A 332 12.10 34.32 12.61
CA LEU A 332 11.23 33.99 11.49
C LEU A 332 9.77 34.37 11.79
N LYS A 333 9.30 34.08 13.01
CA LYS A 333 7.96 34.49 13.45
C LYS A 333 7.82 36.02 13.46
N LYS A 334 8.84 36.73 13.95
CA LYS A 334 8.86 38.21 13.92
C LYS A 334 8.74 38.75 12.50
N ALA A 335 9.48 38.17 11.56
CA ALA A 335 9.42 38.55 10.16
C ALA A 335 8.00 38.34 9.58
N ILE A 336 7.39 37.19 9.84
CA ILE A 336 6.02 36.87 9.39
C ILE A 336 5.02 37.92 9.91
N PHE A 337 5.15 38.36 11.17
CA PHE A 337 4.25 39.38 11.77
C PHE A 337 4.34 40.77 11.13
N THR A 338 5.41 41.06 10.39
CA THR A 338 5.57 42.36 9.73
C THR A 338 5.01 42.38 8.30
N LEU A 339 4.52 41.24 7.80
CA LEU A 339 4.01 41.09 6.45
C LEU A 339 2.50 41.30 6.40
N ASP A 340 2.03 42.02 5.39
CA ASP A 340 0.60 42.12 5.10
C ASP A 340 0.14 40.90 4.28
N SER A 341 -0.81 40.14 4.79
CA SER A 341 -1.22 38.84 4.24
C SER A 341 -2.32 39.00 3.20
N VAL A 342 -1.92 39.07 1.92
CA VAL A 342 -2.84 39.33 0.80
C VAL A 342 -3.46 38.05 0.25
N GLY A 343 -2.71 36.95 0.24
CA GLY A 343 -3.16 35.67 -0.29
C GLY A 343 -3.45 35.70 -1.79
N ASN A 344 -2.44 35.46 -2.62
CA ASN A 344 -2.56 35.43 -4.08
C ASN A 344 -1.71 34.29 -4.65
N PHE A 345 -2.35 33.22 -5.11
CA PHE A 345 -1.66 32.03 -5.56
C PHE A 345 -0.72 32.29 -6.76
N SER A 346 -1.17 33.05 -7.76
CA SER A 346 -0.40 33.30 -8.98
C SER A 346 0.86 34.13 -8.71
N ALA A 347 0.75 35.15 -7.86
CA ALA A 347 1.91 35.91 -7.39
C ALA A 347 2.83 35.04 -6.53
N CYS A 348 2.27 34.22 -5.64
CA CYS A 348 3.06 33.29 -4.83
C CYS A 348 3.84 32.27 -5.67
N ARG A 349 3.21 31.68 -6.71
CA ARG A 349 3.86 30.75 -7.64
C ARG A 349 5.02 31.42 -8.38
N SER A 350 4.86 32.69 -8.75
CA SER A 350 5.90 33.47 -9.40
C SER A 350 7.09 33.71 -8.46
N GLU A 351 6.84 34.06 -7.19
CA GLU A 351 7.90 34.17 -6.18
C GLU A 351 8.59 32.83 -5.92
N ALA A 352 7.82 31.74 -5.82
CA ALA A 352 8.35 30.38 -5.69
C ALA A 352 9.24 30.00 -6.88
N SER A 353 8.82 30.31 -8.11
CA SER A 353 9.63 30.06 -9.32
C SER A 353 10.96 30.82 -9.31
N LEU A 354 11.00 32.04 -8.77
CA LEU A 354 12.26 32.79 -8.64
C LEU A 354 13.23 32.11 -7.68
N LEU A 355 12.73 31.50 -6.59
CA LEU A 355 13.57 30.74 -5.65
C LEU A 355 14.21 29.52 -6.34
N LEU A 356 13.50 28.88 -7.27
CA LEU A 356 14.01 27.73 -8.02
C LEU A 356 15.10 28.11 -9.02
N GLN A 357 15.10 29.35 -9.52
CA GLN A 357 16.08 29.87 -10.48
C GLN A 357 17.33 30.47 -9.80
N GLY A 358 17.19 30.95 -8.56
CA GLY A 358 18.12 31.88 -7.91
C GLY A 358 19.30 31.30 -7.14
N GLN A 359 19.65 30.01 -7.27
CA GLN A 359 20.76 29.41 -6.50
C GLN A 359 21.82 28.73 -7.37
N GLY A 360 22.79 29.53 -7.84
CA GLY A 360 24.09 29.06 -8.30
C GLY A 360 24.80 30.02 -9.27
N THR A 361 26.00 30.51 -8.91
CA THR A 361 26.98 30.97 -9.90
C THR A 361 27.35 29.77 -10.76
N CYS A 362 26.98 29.82 -12.04
CA CYS A 362 27.11 28.68 -12.92
C CYS A 362 28.07 29.02 -14.07
N SER A 363 29.08 28.19 -14.25
CA SER A 363 30.12 28.42 -15.26
C SER A 363 29.69 28.08 -16.70
N HIS A 364 28.64 27.27 -16.90
CA HIS A 364 28.16 26.83 -18.22
C HIS A 364 26.63 26.65 -18.30
N PRO A 365 25.93 27.28 -19.26
CA PRO A 365 24.50 27.07 -19.52
C PRO A 365 24.18 25.66 -20.05
N PRO A 366 22.98 25.08 -19.77
CA PRO A 366 21.93 25.61 -18.91
C PRO A 366 22.26 25.40 -17.42
N CYS A 367 22.03 26.47 -16.65
CA CYS A 367 22.48 26.62 -15.27
C CYS A 367 21.48 26.16 -14.21
N ASN A 368 20.31 25.69 -14.63
CA ASN A 368 19.28 25.24 -13.72
C ASN A 368 19.45 23.73 -13.45
N ILE A 369 19.71 23.37 -12.19
CA ILE A 369 19.84 21.98 -11.73
C ILE A 369 18.59 21.17 -12.11
N LEU A 370 17.41 21.79 -12.07
CA LEU A 370 16.16 21.16 -12.46
C LEU A 370 16.07 20.92 -13.97
N SER A 371 16.62 21.82 -14.80
CA SER A 371 16.66 21.63 -16.25
C SER A 371 17.56 20.47 -16.68
N ARG A 372 18.58 20.10 -15.89
CA ARG A 372 19.38 18.88 -16.15
C ARG A 372 18.65 17.60 -15.74
N LEU A 373 17.81 17.69 -14.70
CA LEU A 373 17.01 16.57 -14.22
C LEU A 373 15.79 16.31 -15.13
N SER A 374 15.23 17.34 -15.77
CA SER A 374 14.05 17.20 -16.61
C SER A 374 14.20 16.14 -17.73
N PRO A 375 15.29 16.12 -18.55
CA PRO A 375 15.52 15.04 -19.51
C PRO A 375 15.61 13.65 -18.88
N GLU A 376 16.24 13.52 -17.71
CA GLU A 376 16.37 12.24 -16.99
C GLU A 376 15.02 11.67 -16.52
N LEU A 377 14.02 12.55 -16.34
CA LEU A 377 12.67 12.20 -15.89
C LEU A 377 11.68 11.95 -17.04
N GLN A 378 12.04 12.26 -18.30
CA GLN A 378 11.12 12.14 -19.42
C GLN A 378 10.71 10.69 -19.68
N GLY A 379 9.39 10.44 -19.67
CA GLY A 379 8.82 9.11 -19.91
C GLY A 379 8.86 8.16 -18.72
N THR A 380 9.33 8.61 -17.55
CA THR A 380 9.26 7.87 -16.29
C THR A 380 7.98 8.27 -15.54
N PRO A 381 7.08 7.33 -15.21
CA PRO A 381 5.98 7.61 -14.29
C PRO A 381 6.55 8.08 -12.95
N ILE A 382 6.02 9.14 -12.35
CA ILE A 382 6.58 9.73 -11.11
C ILE A 382 5.47 10.01 -10.10
N ALA A 383 5.63 9.45 -8.91
CA ALA A 383 4.93 9.88 -7.69
C ALA A 383 5.60 11.11 -7.09
N ILE A 384 4.80 11.94 -6.43
CA ILE A 384 5.31 13.06 -5.64
C ILE A 384 4.73 13.01 -4.22
N HIS A 385 5.60 13.03 -3.21
CA HIS A 385 5.22 12.92 -1.80
C HIS A 385 4.34 14.08 -1.31
N ASN A 386 4.81 15.32 -1.38
CA ASN A 386 4.02 16.44 -0.83
C ASN A 386 2.79 16.75 -1.68
N PHE A 387 2.77 16.33 -2.95
CA PHE A 387 1.58 16.41 -3.79
C PHE A 387 0.43 15.60 -3.20
N PHE A 388 0.71 14.45 -2.56
CA PHE A 388 -0.29 13.66 -1.84
C PHE A 388 -0.91 14.44 -0.68
N TYR A 389 -0.12 14.95 0.28
CA TYR A 389 -0.65 15.69 1.43
C TYR A 389 -1.47 16.92 1.03
N ILE A 390 -1.04 17.64 -0.02
CA ILE A 390 -1.80 18.79 -0.54
C ILE A 390 -3.08 18.33 -1.24
N SER A 391 -3.03 17.26 -2.03
CA SER A 391 -4.21 16.74 -2.71
C SER A 391 -5.24 16.16 -1.72
N GLU A 392 -4.78 15.52 -0.64
CA GLU A 392 -5.63 15.01 0.44
C GLU A 392 -6.30 16.17 1.20
N LEU A 393 -5.52 17.19 1.59
CA LEU A 393 -6.04 18.38 2.25
C LEU A 393 -7.16 19.04 1.43
N PHE A 394 -6.96 19.15 0.12
CA PHE A 394 -7.92 19.75 -0.81
C PHE A 394 -9.03 18.79 -1.26
N GLY A 395 -9.09 17.57 -0.74
CA GLY A 395 -10.16 16.60 -1.06
C GLY A 395 -10.11 16.02 -2.48
N MET A 396 -8.92 16.00 -3.11
CA MET A 396 -8.70 15.57 -4.51
C MET A 396 -8.04 14.19 -4.64
N ALA A 397 -7.78 13.48 -3.55
CA ALA A 397 -7.32 12.08 -3.59
C ALA A 397 -8.41 11.15 -4.18
N PRO A 398 -8.08 10.06 -4.90
CA PRO A 398 -6.77 9.45 -5.08
C PRO A 398 -5.97 9.92 -6.31
N ARG A 399 -6.52 10.82 -7.14
CA ARG A 399 -5.88 11.26 -8.38
C ARG A 399 -6.17 12.72 -8.66
N ALA A 400 -5.11 13.53 -8.72
CA ALA A 400 -5.17 14.95 -9.03
C ALA A 400 -4.14 15.31 -10.09
N SER A 401 -4.44 16.30 -10.91
CA SER A 401 -3.50 16.94 -11.83
C SER A 401 -2.87 18.19 -11.18
N LEU A 402 -1.82 18.75 -11.78
CA LEU A 402 -1.27 20.04 -11.30
C LEU A 402 -2.26 21.19 -11.55
N PHE A 403 -3.11 21.06 -12.58
CA PHE A 403 -4.21 21.98 -12.81
C PHE A 403 -5.21 22.00 -11.64
N ASP A 404 -5.55 20.82 -11.11
CA ASP A 404 -6.46 20.71 -9.96
C ASP A 404 -5.82 21.35 -8.70
N VAL A 405 -4.52 21.10 -8.46
CA VAL A 405 -3.78 21.71 -7.35
C VAL A 405 -3.65 23.23 -7.49
N GLU A 406 -3.45 23.75 -8.71
CA GLU A 406 -3.44 25.19 -8.96
C GLU A 406 -4.81 25.83 -8.70
N ALA A 407 -5.89 25.19 -9.15
CA ALA A 407 -7.25 25.68 -8.91
C ALA A 407 -7.60 25.70 -7.41
N ALA A 408 -7.32 24.60 -6.70
CA ALA A 408 -7.56 24.49 -5.26
C ALA A 408 -6.65 25.42 -4.46
N GLY A 409 -5.36 25.53 -4.83
CA GLY A 409 -4.41 26.45 -4.22
C GLY A 409 -4.83 27.91 -4.38
N ARG A 410 -5.40 28.30 -5.52
CA ARG A 410 -5.99 29.63 -5.72
C ARG A 410 -7.10 29.91 -4.72
N HIS A 411 -8.05 28.97 -4.60
CA HIS A 411 -9.14 29.10 -3.63
C HIS A 411 -8.60 29.21 -2.19
N TYR A 412 -7.68 28.33 -1.81
CA TYR A 412 -7.10 28.28 -0.48
C TYR A 412 -6.32 29.57 -0.11
N CYS A 413 -5.49 30.07 -1.03
CA CYS A 413 -4.71 31.29 -0.79
C CYS A 413 -5.59 32.54 -0.65
N GLU A 414 -6.62 32.66 -1.49
CA GLU A 414 -7.48 33.85 -1.56
C GLU A 414 -8.61 33.84 -0.51
N ASP A 415 -8.84 32.68 0.13
CA ASP A 415 -9.80 32.55 1.22
C ASP A 415 -9.30 33.14 2.54
N HIS A 416 -10.27 33.59 3.35
CA HIS A 416 -9.96 34.29 4.59
C HIS A 416 -9.52 33.30 5.67
N TRP A 417 -8.44 33.64 6.39
CA TRP A 417 -7.83 32.78 7.42
C TRP A 417 -8.79 32.17 8.44
N VAL A 418 -9.82 32.94 8.86
CA VAL A 418 -10.86 32.45 9.78
C VAL A 418 -11.59 31.24 9.21
N ARG A 419 -11.98 31.26 7.93
CA ARG A 419 -12.67 30.15 7.27
C ARG A 419 -11.76 28.93 7.15
N LEU A 420 -10.50 29.13 6.79
CA LEU A 420 -9.51 28.03 6.68
C LEU A 420 -9.31 27.31 8.03
N LYS A 421 -9.31 28.04 9.15
CA LYS A 421 -9.23 27.44 10.48
C LYS A 421 -10.47 26.63 10.86
N GLU A 422 -11.64 27.08 10.44
CA GLU A 422 -12.91 26.37 10.67
C GLU A 422 -13.00 25.10 9.82
N GLU A 423 -12.61 25.18 8.55
CA GLU A 423 -12.66 24.06 7.60
C GLU A 423 -11.62 22.97 7.92
N HIS A 424 -10.42 23.36 8.35
CA HIS A 424 -9.30 22.45 8.60
C HIS A 424 -8.98 22.30 10.10
N PHE A 425 -10.03 22.05 10.90
CA PHE A 425 -9.89 21.84 12.34
C PHE A 425 -8.97 20.65 12.65
N GLY A 426 -7.98 20.85 13.53
CA GLY A 426 -7.05 19.81 13.99
C GLY A 426 -5.67 19.82 13.32
N ILE A 427 -5.44 20.68 12.33
CA ILE A 427 -4.10 20.93 11.76
C ILE A 427 -3.35 21.96 12.62
N ASP A 428 -2.05 21.74 12.86
CA ASP A 428 -1.17 22.70 13.55
C ASP A 428 -1.22 24.05 12.82
N GLU A 429 -1.44 25.15 13.54
CA GLU A 429 -1.62 26.48 12.93
C GLU A 429 -0.41 26.86 12.06
N MET A 430 0.79 26.45 12.50
CA MET A 430 2.07 26.63 11.80
C MET A 430 2.20 25.81 10.51
N ASP A 431 1.45 24.72 10.37
CA ASP A 431 1.40 23.93 9.15
C ASP A 431 0.28 24.46 8.24
N LEU A 432 -0.86 24.85 8.83
CA LEU A 432 -2.02 25.37 8.12
C LEU A 432 -1.67 26.61 7.26
N PHE A 433 -1.01 27.61 7.85
CA PHE A 433 -0.72 28.85 7.11
C PHE A 433 0.28 28.67 5.96
N LYS A 434 1.07 27.57 5.96
CA LYS A 434 2.05 27.27 4.91
C LYS A 434 1.41 26.62 3.68
N TYR A 435 0.16 26.17 3.71
CA TYR A 435 -0.42 25.43 2.58
C TYR A 435 -0.61 26.28 1.31
N CYS A 436 -0.80 27.60 1.46
CA CYS A 436 -0.82 28.51 0.31
C CYS A 436 0.53 28.50 -0.41
N PHE A 437 1.63 28.77 0.29
CA PHE A 437 2.98 28.61 -0.25
C PHE A 437 3.24 27.21 -0.78
N SER A 438 2.81 26.19 -0.03
CA SER A 438 3.11 24.80 -0.33
C SER A 438 2.51 24.36 -1.66
N SER A 439 1.25 24.73 -1.92
CA SER A 439 0.56 24.42 -3.17
C SER A 439 1.20 25.16 -4.34
N ALA A 440 1.50 26.45 -4.19
CA ALA A 440 2.18 27.24 -5.22
C ALA A 440 3.60 26.73 -5.53
N TYR A 441 4.36 26.38 -4.49
CA TYR A 441 5.73 25.86 -4.62
C TYR A 441 5.76 24.50 -5.34
N ILE A 442 4.82 23.59 -5.05
CA ILE A 442 4.75 22.30 -5.74
C ILE A 442 4.45 22.49 -7.23
N VAL A 443 3.50 23.37 -7.58
CA VAL A 443 3.21 23.63 -9.00
C VAL A 443 4.43 24.26 -9.69
N ALA A 444 5.08 25.23 -9.05
CA ALA A 444 6.31 25.84 -9.58
C ALA A 444 7.44 24.81 -9.76
N LEU A 445 7.69 23.96 -8.76
CA LEU A 445 8.76 22.97 -8.81
C LEU A 445 8.53 21.95 -9.92
N LEU A 446 7.31 21.42 -10.01
CA LEU A 446 7.01 20.33 -10.94
C LEU A 446 6.81 20.85 -12.37
N HIS A 447 5.95 21.84 -12.57
CA HIS A 447 5.67 22.34 -13.92
C HIS A 447 6.79 23.26 -14.40
N ASP A 448 7.03 24.36 -13.68
CA ASP A 448 7.93 25.43 -14.14
C ASP A 448 9.40 24.99 -14.05
N GLY A 449 9.74 24.19 -13.04
CA GLY A 449 11.10 23.70 -12.79
C GLY A 449 11.47 22.44 -13.57
N LEU A 450 10.62 21.41 -13.51
CA LEU A 450 10.90 20.08 -14.07
C LEU A 450 10.22 19.80 -15.41
N GLY A 451 9.37 20.71 -15.92
CA GLY A 451 8.69 20.56 -17.20
C GLY A 451 7.58 19.51 -17.19
N ILE A 452 7.03 19.20 -16.02
CA ILE A 452 5.97 18.22 -15.87
C ILE A 452 4.64 18.78 -16.43
N PRO A 453 3.90 18.08 -17.31
CA PRO A 453 2.63 18.58 -17.85
C PRO A 453 1.56 18.83 -16.78
N MET A 454 0.71 19.85 -17.00
CA MET A 454 -0.30 20.30 -16.03
C MET A 454 -1.50 19.37 -15.90
N ASP A 455 -1.89 18.74 -17.00
CA ASP A 455 -3.12 17.97 -17.21
C ASP A 455 -3.00 16.49 -16.82
N VAL A 456 -1.77 15.98 -16.73
CA VAL A 456 -1.51 14.60 -16.35
C VAL A 456 -2.00 14.36 -14.92
N LYS A 457 -3.06 13.54 -14.80
CA LYS A 457 -3.53 13.07 -13.50
C LYS A 457 -2.48 12.17 -12.87
N ARG A 458 -1.98 12.60 -11.71
CA ARG A 458 -1.01 11.88 -10.91
C ARG A 458 -1.76 11.10 -9.85
N ILE A 459 -1.22 9.94 -9.51
CA ILE A 459 -1.73 9.19 -8.36
C ILE A 459 -1.38 10.00 -7.11
N GLY A 460 -2.40 10.60 -6.52
CA GLY A 460 -2.37 11.10 -5.15
C GLY A 460 -2.83 9.96 -4.26
N PHE A 461 -1.92 9.06 -3.91
CA PHE A 461 -2.21 7.78 -3.25
C PHE A 461 -3.40 7.78 -2.28
N ALA A 462 -4.52 7.19 -2.67
CA ALA A 462 -5.48 6.63 -1.73
C ALA A 462 -5.98 5.32 -2.32
N ASP A 463 -5.17 4.26 -2.15
CA ASP A 463 -5.71 2.92 -2.19
C ASP A 463 -6.33 2.65 -0.81
N PRO A 464 -7.65 2.38 -0.71
CA PRO A 464 -8.30 2.07 0.56
C PRO A 464 -7.74 0.82 1.26
N ILE A 465 -6.95 -0.02 0.57
CA ILE A 465 -6.29 -1.19 1.16
C ILE A 465 -5.00 -0.81 1.91
N VAL A 466 -4.32 0.28 1.49
CA VAL A 466 -3.08 0.78 2.10
C VAL A 466 -3.30 2.23 2.55
N SER A 467 -4.07 2.40 3.62
CA SER A 467 -4.28 3.71 4.27
C SER A 467 -3.02 4.21 5.02
N ALA A 468 -1.82 3.71 4.69
CA ALA A 468 -0.60 4.06 5.41
C ALA A 468 -0.15 5.46 5.02
N PRO A 469 0.32 6.30 5.98
CA PRO A 469 0.91 7.57 5.63
C PRO A 469 2.06 7.30 4.66
N PHE A 470 1.87 7.73 3.41
CA PHE A 470 2.86 7.63 2.36
C PHE A 470 4.04 8.51 2.76
N ASP A 471 5.08 7.88 3.31
CA ASP A 471 6.29 8.54 3.79
C ASP A 471 7.51 7.61 3.63
N TRP A 472 8.70 8.18 3.51
CA TRP A 472 9.94 7.42 3.38
C TRP A 472 10.17 6.47 4.57
N THR A 473 9.64 6.80 5.74
CA THR A 473 9.69 5.96 6.94
C THR A 473 9.02 4.61 6.74
N LEU A 474 7.96 4.54 5.91
CA LEU A 474 7.32 3.28 5.51
C LEU A 474 8.29 2.41 4.71
N GLY A 475 9.00 2.99 3.74
CA GLY A 475 9.98 2.26 2.93
C GLY A 475 11.18 1.81 3.74
N ALA A 476 11.64 2.62 4.70
CA ALA A 476 12.67 2.23 5.65
C ALA A 476 12.23 1.03 6.48
N PHE A 477 11.01 1.06 7.03
CA PHE A 477 10.41 -0.06 7.74
C PHE A 477 10.35 -1.34 6.88
N ILE A 478 9.84 -1.24 5.65
CA ILE A 478 9.75 -2.38 4.72
C ILE A 478 11.12 -3.00 4.48
N LEU A 479 12.14 -2.20 4.11
CA LEU A 479 13.47 -2.77 3.84
C LEU A 479 14.08 -3.44 5.07
N GLN A 480 13.86 -2.90 6.26
CA GLN A 480 14.37 -3.48 7.51
C GLN A 480 13.70 -4.80 7.84
N THR A 481 12.42 -4.96 7.51
CA THR A 481 11.69 -6.22 7.69
C THR A 481 12.02 -7.27 6.62
N VAL A 482 12.17 -6.87 5.36
CA VAL A 482 12.42 -7.80 4.23
C VAL A 482 13.83 -8.38 4.28
N VAL A 483 14.82 -7.61 4.76
CA VAL A 483 16.24 -8.00 4.74
C VAL A 483 16.63 -8.89 5.93
N GLU A 484 15.86 -8.89 7.02
CA GLU A 484 16.05 -9.80 8.16
C GLU A 484 14.93 -10.87 8.19
N PRO A 485 15.08 -12.02 7.51
CA PRO A 485 14.11 -13.11 7.63
C PRO A 485 14.16 -13.67 9.07
N GLU A 486 13.01 -13.70 9.74
CA GLU A 486 12.79 -14.56 10.90
C GLU A 486 12.89 -16.04 10.44
N PRO A 487 13.55 -16.93 11.20
CA PRO A 487 13.58 -18.35 10.85
C PRO A 487 12.15 -18.90 10.89
N GLU A 488 11.64 -19.34 9.73
CA GLU A 488 10.33 -19.97 9.58
C GLU A 488 10.21 -21.19 10.51
N THR A 489 9.58 -21.05 11.67
CA THR A 489 9.05 -22.18 12.42
C THR A 489 7.78 -22.66 11.74
N GLU A 490 7.78 -23.89 11.20
CA GLU A 490 6.68 -24.55 10.51
C GLU A 490 5.31 -24.40 11.20
N ILE A 491 4.49 -23.42 10.76
CA ILE A 491 3.16 -23.10 11.31
C ILE A 491 2.06 -24.06 10.81
N ALA A 492 2.39 -25.04 9.97
CA ALA A 492 1.42 -26.01 9.44
C ALA A 492 0.64 -26.77 10.53
N THR A 493 1.19 -26.87 11.74
CA THR A 493 0.58 -27.54 12.90
C THR A 493 -0.37 -26.66 13.73
N GLN A 494 -0.44 -25.33 13.50
CA GLN A 494 -1.25 -24.42 14.33
C GLN A 494 -2.60 -24.00 13.70
N ILE A 495 -2.80 -24.24 12.40
CA ILE A 495 -4.03 -23.83 11.69
C ILE A 495 -5.16 -24.83 11.92
N VAL A 496 -4.82 -26.11 12.08
CA VAL A 496 -5.75 -27.21 12.36
C VAL A 496 -5.26 -27.82 13.65
N GLY A 497 -5.96 -27.59 14.78
CA GLY A 497 -5.55 -28.15 16.07
C GLY A 497 -5.30 -29.66 15.93
N ASN A 498 -4.33 -30.21 16.68
CA ASN A 498 -3.98 -31.63 16.60
C ASN A 498 -5.20 -32.56 16.69
N ASP A 499 -6.21 -32.17 17.47
CA ASP A 499 -7.48 -32.88 17.58
C ASP A 499 -8.23 -32.95 16.24
N THR A 500 -8.28 -31.85 15.48
CA THR A 500 -8.97 -31.83 14.17
C THR A 500 -8.27 -32.64 13.09
N ILE A 501 -6.93 -32.70 13.08
CA ILE A 501 -6.16 -33.55 12.15
C ILE A 501 -6.39 -35.03 12.50
N THR A 502 -6.30 -35.37 13.79
CA THR A 502 -6.52 -36.75 14.26
C THR A 502 -7.94 -37.25 13.98
N TYR A 503 -8.98 -36.41 14.10
CA TYR A 503 -10.34 -36.79 13.70
C TYR A 503 -10.49 -37.00 12.19
N ILE A 504 -9.82 -36.21 11.34
CA ILE A 504 -9.85 -36.38 9.89
C ILE A 504 -9.14 -37.67 9.49
N GLU A 505 -7.99 -37.97 10.10
CA GLU A 505 -7.26 -39.22 9.86
C GLU A 505 -8.07 -40.44 10.31
N LEU A 506 -8.67 -40.41 11.51
CA LEU A 506 -9.56 -41.47 11.99
C LEU A 506 -10.75 -41.70 11.04
N PHE A 507 -11.32 -40.63 10.48
CA PHE A 507 -12.43 -40.74 9.53
C PHE A 507 -11.97 -41.33 8.19
N ALA A 508 -10.80 -40.93 7.69
CA ALA A 508 -10.19 -41.49 6.48
C ALA A 508 -9.90 -43.00 6.65
N ILE A 509 -9.36 -43.40 7.80
CA ILE A 509 -9.10 -44.82 8.13
C ILE A 509 -10.41 -45.61 8.18
N LEU A 510 -11.44 -45.08 8.85
CA LEU A 510 -12.75 -45.73 8.95
C LEU A 510 -13.40 -45.89 7.57
N PHE A 511 -13.33 -44.86 6.73
CA PHE A 511 -13.84 -44.89 5.36
C PHE A 511 -13.12 -45.94 4.51
N MET A 512 -11.79 -46.02 4.59
CA MET A 512 -10.99 -47.04 3.90
C MET A 512 -11.30 -48.46 4.38
N ALA A 513 -11.49 -48.64 5.69
CA ALA A 513 -11.86 -49.94 6.26
C ALA A 513 -13.24 -50.40 5.76
N ILE A 514 -14.20 -49.47 5.65
CA ILE A 514 -15.52 -49.75 5.09
C ILE A 514 -15.41 -50.10 3.60
N LEU A 515 -14.69 -49.32 2.79
CA LEU A 515 -14.45 -49.65 1.38
C LEU A 515 -13.80 -51.03 1.21
N ALA A 516 -12.83 -51.38 2.05
CA ALA A 516 -12.21 -52.70 2.06
C ALA A 516 -13.21 -53.82 2.42
N ALA A 517 -14.03 -53.63 3.45
CA ALA A 517 -15.07 -54.58 3.83
C ALA A 517 -16.11 -54.77 2.71
N LEU A 518 -16.47 -53.70 2.00
CA LEU A 518 -17.39 -53.72 0.87
C LEU A 518 -16.78 -54.42 -0.34
N PHE A 519 -15.50 -54.17 -0.63
CA PHE A 519 -14.76 -54.85 -1.67
C PHE A 519 -14.69 -56.35 -1.40
N LEU A 520 -14.36 -56.75 -0.17
CA LEU A 520 -14.32 -58.15 0.26
C LEU A 520 -15.70 -58.82 0.22
N SER A 521 -16.76 -58.11 0.60
CA SER A 521 -18.14 -58.61 0.55
C SER A 521 -18.61 -58.85 -0.89
N ASN A 522 -18.31 -57.93 -1.81
CA ASN A 522 -18.57 -58.10 -3.24
C ASN A 522 -17.67 -59.14 -3.90
N TRP A 523 -16.49 -59.40 -3.35
CA TRP A 523 -15.63 -60.51 -3.76
C TRP A 523 -16.17 -61.88 -3.35
N ARG A 524 -16.87 -61.98 -2.22
CA ARG A 524 -17.46 -63.24 -1.73
C ARG A 524 -18.78 -63.63 -2.38
N LYS A 525 -19.39 -62.80 -3.24
CA LYS A 525 -20.62 -63.18 -3.96
C LYS A 525 -20.27 -64.21 -5.06
N PRO A 526 -20.69 -65.48 -4.93
CA PRO A 526 -20.48 -66.46 -6.00
C PRO A 526 -21.25 -66.04 -7.25
N ARG A 527 -20.58 -66.07 -8.42
CA ARG A 527 -21.27 -65.93 -9.70
C ARG A 527 -21.91 -67.27 -10.03
N PHE A 528 -23.23 -67.32 -9.99
CA PHE A 528 -23.98 -68.47 -10.48
C PHE A 528 -24.26 -68.29 -11.97
N LYS A 529 -23.98 -69.32 -12.75
CA LYS A 529 -24.39 -69.37 -14.16
C LYS A 529 -25.52 -70.38 -14.25
N THR A 530 -26.67 -69.94 -14.72
CA THR A 530 -27.81 -70.81 -14.99
C THR A 530 -27.71 -71.28 -16.43
N VAL A 531 -27.51 -72.58 -16.65
CA VAL A 531 -27.45 -73.18 -17.98
C VAL A 531 -28.68 -74.05 -18.17
N TYR A 532 -29.36 -73.91 -19.31
CA TYR A 532 -30.49 -74.76 -19.66
C TYR A 532 -29.97 -76.02 -20.35
N ASP A 533 -30.18 -77.17 -19.72
CA ASP A 533 -29.78 -78.47 -20.25
C ASP A 533 -30.89 -78.96 -21.19
N LEU A 534 -30.61 -78.92 -22.50
CA LEU A 534 -31.55 -79.27 -23.57
C LEU A 534 -31.86 -80.78 -23.60
N GLU A 535 -30.98 -81.64 -23.07
CA GLU A 535 -31.22 -83.09 -23.03
C GLU A 535 -32.10 -83.48 -21.84
N LYS A 536 -32.00 -82.76 -20.72
CA LYS A 536 -32.75 -83.06 -19.48
C LYS A 536 -33.95 -82.15 -19.24
N GLY A 537 -34.20 -81.18 -20.12
CA GLY A 537 -35.36 -80.27 -20.07
C GLY A 537 -35.45 -79.43 -18.78
N ARG A 538 -34.31 -79.13 -18.14
CA ARG A 538 -34.28 -78.41 -16.85
C ARG A 538 -33.12 -77.45 -16.73
N TYR A 539 -33.31 -76.40 -15.93
CA TYR A 539 -32.25 -75.44 -15.60
C TYR A 539 -31.30 -76.02 -14.54
N ILE A 540 -30.00 -75.95 -14.78
CA ILE A 540 -28.96 -76.31 -13.81
C ILE A 540 -28.24 -75.02 -13.38
N VAL A 541 -28.23 -74.75 -12.08
CA VAL A 541 -27.51 -73.62 -11.49
C VAL A 541 -26.15 -74.14 -11.02
N THR A 542 -25.07 -73.79 -11.72
CA THR A 542 -23.72 -74.16 -11.32
C THR A 542 -22.97 -72.97 -10.73
N ARG A 543 -22.21 -73.25 -9.66
CA ARG A 543 -21.30 -72.28 -9.04
C ARG A 543 -20.08 -72.16 -9.94
N VAL A 544 -19.86 -71.00 -10.55
CA VAL A 544 -18.67 -70.78 -11.37
C VAL A 544 -17.53 -70.39 -10.43
N PRO A 545 -16.44 -71.17 -10.32
CA PRO A 545 -15.24 -70.69 -9.65
C PRO A 545 -14.70 -69.51 -10.46
N ARG A 546 -14.26 -68.47 -9.78
CA ARG A 546 -13.74 -67.27 -10.44
C ARG A 546 -12.47 -67.55 -11.19
#